data_AF-A0A918HVR9-F1
#
_entry.id   AF-A0A918HVR9-F1
#
_cell.length_a   1.000
_cell.length_b   1.000
_cell.length_c   1.000
_cell.angle_alpha   90.00
_cell.angle_beta   90.00
_cell.angle_gamma   90.00
#
_symmetry.space_group_name_H-M   'P 1'
#
loop_
_entity.id
_entity.type
_entity.pdbx_description
1 polymer ?
#
loop_
_entity_poly.entity_id
_entity_poly.type
_entity_poly.pdbx_seq_one_letter_code
_entity_poly.pdbx_strand_id
1 'polypeptide(L)'
;MPATQPPAATAVAHAIPVPTAPARVPDAPGAVRDAALWTAMLLRQFPELLTELAPAPGRGGAGAADRPAPGPAQLAARSARLRDERREALLNEQRHGLSVPGHTASPIRLHVSDALRDITDGVTELEEAVYDRLGLGRPRRADVPERLRRLTALLGRVSGDPTLAAHVRDELRRMARRCARALGEAETMVRVSGRCPWCDSVSLRAFPESRAVVCVNPGCRCGVPDCDCPTDPAFRHVWEEDAWQDLAGAAEGGAERIAAGMDEGVAR
;
A
#
# COMPACT_ATOMS: atom_id res chain seq x y z
N MET A 1 -29.45 66.06 -11.94
CA MET A 1 -29.35 64.81 -11.15
C MET A 1 -29.40 63.65 -12.12
N PRO A 2 -28.28 62.96 -12.31
CA PRO A 2 -28.00 61.74 -11.55
C PRO A 2 -26.58 61.71 -10.96
N ALA A 3 -26.42 60.97 -9.86
CA ALA A 3 -25.15 60.76 -9.17
C ALA A 3 -24.47 59.49 -9.72
N THR A 4 -23.24 59.64 -10.20
CA THR A 4 -22.38 58.52 -10.63
C THR A 4 -21.52 58.09 -9.43
N GLN A 5 -21.76 56.89 -8.90
CA GLN A 5 -20.90 56.26 -7.90
C GLN A 5 -19.58 55.79 -8.53
N PRO A 6 -18.43 55.93 -7.85
CA PRO A 6 -17.19 55.25 -8.26
C PRO A 6 -17.19 53.78 -7.77
N PRO A 7 -16.48 52.87 -8.46
CA PRO A 7 -16.40 51.46 -8.07
C PRO A 7 -15.49 51.25 -6.86
N ALA A 8 -15.87 50.27 -6.04
CA ALA A 8 -15.13 49.82 -4.87
C ALA A 8 -13.80 49.16 -5.27
N ALA A 9 -12.71 49.65 -4.68
CA ALA A 9 -11.40 49.02 -4.79
C ALA A 9 -11.34 47.77 -3.88
N THR A 10 -11.21 46.60 -4.49
CA THR A 10 -10.94 45.34 -3.79
C THR A 10 -9.51 45.36 -3.26
N ALA A 11 -9.36 45.47 -1.94
CA ALA A 11 -8.07 45.31 -1.28
C ALA A 11 -7.62 43.84 -1.36
N VAL A 12 -6.57 43.57 -2.14
CA VAL A 12 -5.90 42.28 -2.17
C VAL A 12 -5.02 42.18 -0.91
N ALA A 13 -5.43 41.35 0.05
CA ALA A 13 -4.63 41.04 1.21
C ALA A 13 -3.34 40.31 0.78
N HIS A 14 -2.19 40.97 0.94
CA HIS A 14 -0.89 40.33 0.86
C HIS A 14 -0.76 39.32 2.00
N ALA A 15 -0.82 38.04 1.68
CA ALA A 15 -0.46 36.97 2.60
C ALA A 15 1.03 37.06 2.92
N ILE A 16 1.36 37.24 4.20
CA ILE A 16 2.72 37.19 4.73
C ILE A 16 3.20 35.72 4.59
N PRO A 17 4.33 35.44 3.92
CA PRO A 17 4.85 34.08 3.86
C PRO A 17 5.34 33.65 5.25
N VAL A 18 4.73 32.58 5.77
CA VAL A 18 5.18 31.89 6.98
C VAL A 18 6.52 31.20 6.65
N PRO A 19 7.58 31.40 7.46
CA PRO A 19 8.86 30.74 7.21
C PRO A 19 8.70 29.22 7.38
N THR A 20 8.95 28.48 6.30
CA THR A 20 9.05 27.01 6.31
C THR A 20 10.22 26.60 7.19
N ALA A 21 9.94 25.96 8.32
CA ALA A 21 10.95 25.31 9.14
C ALA A 21 11.70 24.23 8.33
N PRO A 22 13.01 24.05 8.52
CA PRO A 22 13.73 22.98 7.84
C PRO A 22 13.19 21.63 8.30
N ALA A 23 12.86 20.76 7.34
CA ALA A 23 12.42 19.38 7.59
C ALA A 23 13.43 18.68 8.51
N ARG A 24 12.96 18.22 9.67
CA ARG A 24 13.82 17.58 10.66
C ARG A 24 14.23 16.21 10.13
N VAL A 25 15.52 15.97 9.97
CA VAL A 25 16.04 14.64 9.57
C VAL A 25 15.63 13.63 10.66
N PRO A 26 14.96 12.53 10.31
CA PRO A 26 14.55 11.53 11.30
C PRO A 26 15.77 10.94 12.00
N ASP A 27 15.62 10.62 13.29
CA ASP A 27 16.70 10.04 14.08
C ASP A 27 17.05 8.64 13.54
N ALA A 28 18.31 8.43 13.19
CA ALA A 28 18.79 7.24 12.49
C ALA A 28 18.47 5.90 13.19
N PRO A 29 18.54 5.79 14.53
CA PRO A 29 18.15 4.57 15.25
C PRO A 29 16.66 4.24 15.13
N GLY A 30 15.79 5.26 15.12
CA GLY A 30 14.35 5.07 14.90
C GLY A 30 14.07 4.56 13.50
N ALA A 31 14.67 5.19 12.49
CA ALA A 31 14.52 4.77 11.10
C ALA A 31 15.01 3.33 10.85
N VAL A 32 16.10 2.91 11.49
CA VAL A 32 16.61 1.54 11.39
C VAL A 32 15.69 0.53 12.06
N ARG A 33 15.11 0.86 13.23
CA ARG A 33 14.13 0.00 13.90
C ARG A 33 12.90 -0.21 13.02
N ASP A 34 12.38 0.87 12.45
CA ASP A 34 11.25 0.80 11.52
C ASP A 34 11.59 -0.02 10.27
N ALA A 35 12.76 0.21 9.67
CA ALA A 35 13.22 -0.57 8.52
C ALA A 35 13.27 -2.07 8.82
N ALA A 36 13.72 -2.48 10.02
CA ALA A 36 13.71 -3.88 10.43
C ALA A 36 12.28 -4.45 10.52
N LEU A 37 11.34 -3.68 11.07
CA LEU A 37 9.93 -4.07 11.15
C LEU A 37 9.30 -4.24 9.75
N TRP A 38 9.49 -3.27 8.86
CA TRP A 38 8.96 -3.34 7.49
C TRP A 38 9.60 -4.49 6.70
N THR A 39 10.89 -4.76 6.90
CA THR A 39 11.56 -5.92 6.27
C THR A 39 10.99 -7.24 6.76
N ALA A 40 10.76 -7.39 8.07
CA ALA A 40 10.17 -8.59 8.66
C ALA A 40 8.74 -8.83 8.16
N MET A 41 7.96 -7.77 7.97
CA MET A 41 6.63 -7.86 7.38
C MET A 41 6.69 -8.29 5.91
N LEU A 42 7.56 -7.66 5.10
CA LEU A 42 7.72 -8.00 3.70
C LEU A 42 8.20 -9.45 3.49
N LEU A 43 9.11 -9.94 4.35
CA LEU A 43 9.54 -11.35 4.37
C LEU A 43 8.40 -12.33 4.64
N ARG A 44 7.39 -11.91 5.42
CA ARG A 44 6.19 -12.71 5.72
C ARG A 44 5.20 -12.72 4.55
N GLN A 45 4.94 -11.55 3.98
CA GLN A 45 3.91 -11.36 2.94
C GLN A 45 4.36 -11.83 1.55
N PHE A 46 5.65 -11.72 1.23
CA PHE A 46 6.15 -12.01 -0.12
C PHE A 46 5.87 -13.45 -0.61
N PRO A 47 6.03 -14.53 0.21
CA PRO A 47 5.62 -15.88 -0.18
C PRO A 47 4.11 -16.01 -0.47
N GLU A 48 3.27 -15.29 0.25
CA GLU A 48 1.82 -15.28 0.02
C GLU A 48 1.50 -14.65 -1.33
N LEU A 49 2.21 -13.56 -1.68
CA LEU A 49 2.06 -12.89 -2.98
C LEU A 49 2.42 -13.82 -4.15
N LEU A 50 3.41 -14.71 -3.95
CA LEU A 50 3.76 -15.75 -4.93
C LEU A 50 2.66 -16.83 -5.02
N THR A 51 2.03 -17.18 -3.91
CA THR A 51 0.94 -18.16 -3.86
C THR A 51 -0.32 -17.64 -4.57
N GLU A 52 -0.57 -16.33 -4.49
CA GLU A 52 -1.69 -15.69 -5.20
C GLU A 52 -1.56 -15.74 -6.74
N LEU A 53 -0.33 -15.90 -7.24
CA LEU A 53 0.00 -16.12 -8.66
C LEU A 53 0.13 -17.61 -9.03
N ALA A 54 0.26 -18.49 -8.04
CA ALA A 54 0.23 -19.91 -8.29
C ALA A 54 -1.16 -20.28 -8.85
N PRO A 55 -1.25 -21.18 -9.84
CA PRO A 55 -2.54 -21.71 -10.27
C PRO A 55 -3.25 -22.25 -9.03
N ALA A 56 -4.35 -21.62 -8.63
CA ALA A 56 -5.02 -21.93 -7.37
C ALA A 56 -5.24 -23.46 -7.24
N PRO A 57 -4.78 -24.11 -6.17
CA PRO A 57 -5.20 -25.46 -5.86
C PRO A 57 -6.64 -25.40 -5.36
N GLY A 58 -7.60 -25.41 -6.29
CA GLY A 58 -8.98 -25.76 -5.97
C GLY A 58 -9.98 -24.61 -5.83
N ARG A 59 -10.46 -24.10 -6.96
CA ARG A 59 -11.92 -24.17 -7.26
C ARG A 59 -12.17 -25.21 -8.35
N GLY A 60 -11.55 -26.38 -8.17
CA GLY A 60 -11.53 -27.48 -9.12
C GLY A 60 -10.67 -28.66 -8.64
N GLY A 61 -11.06 -29.27 -7.52
CA GLY A 61 -10.73 -30.66 -7.17
C GLY A 61 -9.37 -30.91 -6.50
N ALA A 62 -9.43 -31.40 -5.27
CA ALA A 62 -8.39 -32.28 -4.74
C ALA A 62 -8.12 -33.41 -5.76
N GLY A 63 -6.85 -33.64 -6.09
CA GLY A 63 -6.42 -34.68 -7.04
C GLY A 63 -5.94 -34.14 -8.39
N ALA A 64 -4.72 -33.60 -8.43
CA ALA A 64 -4.01 -33.29 -9.69
C ALA A 64 -2.99 -34.37 -10.10
N ALA A 65 -2.74 -35.36 -9.24
CA ALA A 65 -1.81 -36.46 -9.56
C ALA A 65 -2.44 -37.58 -10.41
N ASP A 66 -3.75 -37.55 -10.68
CA ASP A 66 -4.46 -38.65 -11.35
C ASP A 66 -5.46 -38.19 -12.42
N ARG A 67 -5.24 -37.01 -13.02
CA ARG A 67 -6.13 -36.53 -14.09
C ARG A 67 -5.62 -37.01 -15.45
N PRO A 68 -6.35 -37.89 -16.17
CA PRO A 68 -5.92 -38.32 -17.49
C PRO A 68 -5.82 -37.12 -18.43
N ALA A 69 -4.77 -37.09 -19.24
CA ALA A 69 -4.56 -36.06 -20.24
C ALA A 69 -5.81 -35.93 -21.14
N PRO A 70 -6.20 -34.71 -21.53
CA PRO A 70 -7.41 -34.50 -22.31
C PRO A 70 -7.34 -35.30 -23.61
N GLY A 71 -8.36 -36.14 -23.83
CA GLY A 71 -8.42 -37.00 -25.01
C GLY A 71 -8.58 -36.19 -26.31
N PRO A 72 -8.34 -36.81 -27.48
CA PRO A 72 -8.40 -36.14 -28.78
C PRO A 72 -9.72 -35.39 -29.05
N ALA A 73 -10.85 -35.95 -28.59
CA ALA A 73 -12.16 -35.32 -28.72
C ALA A 73 -12.30 -34.02 -27.89
N GLN A 74 -11.71 -33.97 -26.70
CA GLN A 74 -11.71 -32.78 -25.84
C GLN A 74 -10.82 -31.67 -26.42
N LEU A 75 -9.67 -32.04 -26.99
CA LEU A 75 -8.79 -31.12 -27.70
C LEU A 75 -9.46 -30.57 -28.97
N ALA A 76 -10.18 -31.42 -29.71
CA ALA A 76 -10.94 -31.01 -30.89
C ALA A 76 -12.09 -30.04 -30.53
N ALA A 77 -12.83 -30.32 -29.46
CA ALA A 77 -13.89 -29.45 -28.96
C ALA A 77 -13.35 -28.09 -28.49
N ARG A 78 -12.21 -28.08 -27.78
CA ARG A 78 -11.52 -26.85 -27.36
C ARG A 78 -11.05 -26.04 -28.57
N SER A 79 -10.49 -26.70 -29.58
CA SER A 79 -10.02 -26.06 -30.81
C SER A 79 -11.16 -25.50 -31.66
N ALA A 80 -12.32 -26.17 -31.68
CA ALA A 80 -13.51 -25.66 -32.35
C ALA A 80 -14.03 -24.37 -31.68
N ARG A 81 -14.12 -24.38 -30.35
CA ARG A 81 -14.51 -23.20 -29.57
C ARG A 81 -13.60 -21.98 -29.82
N LEU A 82 -12.27 -22.19 -29.82
CA LEU A 82 -11.31 -21.12 -30.12
C LEU A 82 -11.46 -20.56 -31.55
N ARG A 83 -11.85 -21.39 -32.52
CA ARG A 83 -12.11 -20.95 -33.89
C ARG A 83 -13.37 -20.09 -33.98
N ASP A 84 -14.41 -20.45 -33.22
CA ASP A 84 -15.66 -19.69 -33.19
C ASP A 84 -15.47 -18.34 -32.47
N GLU A 85 -14.74 -18.32 -31.36
CA GLU A 85 -14.38 -17.08 -30.65
C GLU A 85 -13.57 -16.11 -31.54
N ARG A 86 -12.61 -16.62 -32.32
CA ARG A 86 -11.86 -15.80 -33.29
C ARG A 86 -12.74 -15.23 -34.40
N ARG A 87 -13.70 -16.02 -34.87
CA ARG A 87 -14.65 -15.57 -35.90
C ARG A 87 -15.54 -14.44 -35.40
N GLU A 88 -16.01 -14.56 -34.16
CA GLU A 88 -16.82 -13.53 -33.51
C GLU A 88 -16.02 -12.24 -33.28
N ALA A 89 -14.77 -12.34 -32.83
CA ALA A 89 -13.88 -11.19 -32.66
C ALA A 89 -13.65 -10.43 -33.98
N LEU A 90 -13.39 -11.16 -35.08
CA LEU A 90 -13.22 -10.56 -36.41
C LEU A 90 -14.50 -9.87 -36.90
N LEU A 91 -15.67 -10.46 -36.65
CA LEU A 91 -16.94 -9.85 -37.02
C LEU A 91 -17.23 -8.57 -36.22
N ASN A 92 -16.88 -8.55 -34.93
CA ASN A 92 -17.01 -7.37 -34.07
C ASN A 92 -16.05 -6.25 -34.49
N GLU A 93 -14.81 -6.60 -34.85
CA GLU A 93 -13.84 -5.65 -35.39
C GLU A 93 -14.33 -5.05 -36.72
N GLN A 94 -14.80 -5.89 -37.66
CA GLN A 94 -15.29 -5.43 -38.96
C GLN A 94 -16.55 -4.55 -38.86
N ARG A 95 -17.47 -4.86 -37.94
CA ARG A 95 -18.75 -4.16 -37.81
C ARG A 95 -18.67 -2.91 -36.94
N HIS A 96 -17.81 -2.92 -35.93
CA HIS A 96 -17.83 -1.92 -34.87
C HIS A 96 -16.47 -1.27 -34.61
N GLY A 97 -15.41 -1.72 -35.27
CA GLY A 97 -14.04 -1.23 -35.02
C GLY A 97 -13.51 -1.59 -33.63
N LEU A 98 -14.12 -2.58 -32.97
CA LEU A 98 -13.78 -2.98 -31.60
C LEU A 98 -13.09 -4.34 -31.60
N SER A 99 -11.83 -4.38 -31.14
CA SER A 99 -11.14 -5.63 -30.82
C SER A 99 -11.61 -6.12 -29.44
N VAL A 100 -12.46 -7.15 -29.42
CA VAL A 100 -12.98 -7.74 -28.16
C VAL A 100 -11.96 -8.72 -27.58
N PRO A 101 -11.56 -8.59 -26.30
CA PRO A 101 -10.72 -9.60 -25.64
C PRO A 101 -11.43 -10.96 -25.60
N GLY A 102 -10.74 -12.03 -26.03
CA GLY A 102 -11.28 -13.39 -26.00
C GLY A 102 -11.63 -13.87 -24.59
N HIS A 103 -12.65 -14.71 -24.47
CA HIS A 103 -13.24 -15.18 -23.18
C HIS A 103 -12.34 -16.10 -22.35
N THR A 104 -11.10 -16.38 -22.79
CA THR A 104 -10.14 -17.13 -21.97
C THR A 104 -9.31 -16.16 -21.13
N ALA A 105 -9.95 -15.52 -20.15
CA ALA A 105 -9.23 -15.02 -19.00
C ALA A 105 -8.66 -16.24 -18.27
N SER A 106 -7.39 -16.55 -18.47
CA SER A 106 -6.65 -17.23 -17.41
C SER A 106 -6.71 -16.27 -16.21
N PRO A 107 -7.20 -16.67 -15.03
CA PRO A 107 -7.37 -15.75 -13.91
C PRO A 107 -6.01 -15.42 -13.28
N ILE A 108 -5.08 -14.85 -14.06
CA ILE A 108 -3.89 -14.22 -13.54
C ILE A 108 -4.35 -12.89 -12.98
N ARG A 109 -4.20 -12.72 -11.66
CA ARG A 109 -4.48 -11.46 -11.00
C ARG A 109 -3.39 -10.46 -11.41
N LEU A 110 -3.63 -9.73 -12.50
CA LEU A 110 -2.65 -8.83 -13.09
C LEU A 110 -2.09 -7.82 -12.08
N HIS A 111 -2.92 -7.29 -11.19
CA HIS A 111 -2.49 -6.40 -10.12
C HIS A 111 -1.50 -7.04 -9.13
N VAL A 112 -1.63 -8.34 -8.85
CA VAL A 112 -0.67 -9.12 -8.02
C VAL A 112 0.63 -9.30 -8.80
N SER A 113 0.54 -9.61 -10.09
CA SER A 113 1.72 -9.75 -10.96
C SER A 113 2.52 -8.45 -11.07
N ASP A 114 1.83 -7.31 -11.16
CA ASP A 114 2.48 -6.00 -11.22
C ASP A 114 3.09 -5.63 -9.86
N ALA A 115 2.39 -5.89 -8.75
CA ALA A 115 2.94 -5.71 -7.42
C ALA A 115 4.20 -6.56 -7.20
N LEU A 116 4.21 -7.81 -7.68
CA LEU A 116 5.38 -8.68 -7.57
C LEU A 116 6.57 -8.12 -8.35
N ARG A 117 6.35 -7.62 -9.58
CA ARG A 117 7.40 -6.99 -10.39
C ARG A 117 7.97 -5.77 -9.67
N ASP A 118 7.11 -4.84 -9.26
CA ASP A 118 7.50 -3.61 -8.57
C ASP A 118 8.31 -3.89 -7.29
N ILE A 119 7.92 -4.89 -6.50
CA ILE A 119 8.63 -5.27 -5.27
C ILE A 119 9.97 -5.91 -5.59
N THR A 120 10.02 -6.76 -6.62
CA THR A 120 11.27 -7.43 -7.03
C THR A 120 12.31 -6.42 -7.52
N ASP A 121 11.88 -5.49 -8.36
CA ASP A 121 12.73 -4.41 -8.88
C ASP A 121 13.13 -3.47 -7.73
N GLY A 122 12.18 -3.04 -6.90
CA GLY A 122 12.44 -2.15 -5.77
C GLY A 122 13.42 -2.71 -4.74
N VAL A 123 13.35 -4.01 -4.40
CA VAL A 123 14.32 -4.65 -3.49
C VAL A 123 15.70 -4.75 -4.14
N THR A 124 15.75 -5.04 -5.44
CA THR A 124 17.02 -5.12 -6.18
C THR A 124 17.70 -3.77 -6.23
N GLU A 125 16.97 -2.72 -6.61
CA GLU A 125 17.45 -1.33 -6.66
C GLU A 125 17.87 -0.84 -5.28
N LEU A 126 17.08 -1.12 -4.24
CA LEU A 126 17.41 -0.72 -2.87
C LEU A 126 18.70 -1.39 -2.38
N GLU A 127 18.88 -2.69 -2.63
CA GLU A 127 20.13 -3.39 -2.26
C GLU A 127 21.33 -2.81 -3.02
N GLU A 128 21.20 -2.54 -4.32
CA GLU A 128 22.27 -1.90 -5.11
C GLU A 128 22.60 -0.49 -4.54
N ALA A 129 21.59 0.33 -4.23
CA ALA A 129 21.78 1.66 -3.65
C ALA A 129 22.48 1.62 -2.27
N VAL A 130 22.10 0.68 -1.40
CA VAL A 130 22.74 0.49 -0.09
C VAL A 130 24.20 0.04 -0.25
N TYR A 131 24.45 -0.91 -1.14
CA TYR A 131 25.81 -1.41 -1.41
C TYR A 131 26.72 -0.31 -1.95
N ASP A 132 26.22 0.49 -2.90
CA ASP A 132 26.96 1.62 -3.48
C ASP A 132 27.24 2.68 -2.40
N ARG A 133 26.24 3.05 -1.60
CA ARG A 133 26.38 4.05 -0.53
C ARG A 133 27.36 3.62 0.57
N LEU A 134 27.41 2.32 0.88
CA LEU A 134 28.33 1.75 1.86
C LEU A 134 29.69 1.32 1.28
N GLY A 135 29.91 1.48 -0.04
CA GLY A 135 31.17 1.13 -0.71
C GLY A 135 31.48 -0.38 -0.75
N LEU A 136 30.44 -1.22 -0.80
CA LEU A 136 30.58 -2.69 -0.73
C LEU A 136 30.73 -3.36 -2.11
N GLY A 137 30.77 -2.58 -3.18
CA GLY A 137 30.78 -3.07 -4.56
C GLY A 137 29.40 -3.58 -4.98
N ARG A 138 29.33 -4.48 -5.96
CA ARG A 138 28.04 -4.96 -6.47
C ARG A 138 27.48 -6.14 -5.67
N PRO A 139 26.21 -6.13 -5.24
CA PRO A 139 25.60 -7.28 -4.58
C PRO A 139 25.51 -8.49 -5.52
N ARG A 140 25.58 -9.70 -4.95
CA ARG A 140 25.38 -10.94 -5.71
C ARG A 140 23.90 -11.13 -6.02
N ARG A 141 23.59 -11.64 -7.22
CA ARG A 141 22.22 -12.01 -7.59
C ARG A 141 21.62 -12.98 -6.56
N ALA A 142 20.39 -12.69 -6.16
CA ALA A 142 19.62 -13.45 -5.19
C ALA A 142 18.12 -13.19 -5.41
N ASP A 143 17.28 -14.04 -4.83
CA ASP A 143 15.83 -13.82 -4.77
C ASP A 143 15.49 -12.74 -3.73
N VAL A 144 14.25 -12.25 -3.77
CA VAL A 144 13.79 -11.17 -2.88
C VAL A 144 13.99 -11.52 -1.39
N PRO A 145 13.60 -12.70 -0.89
CA PRO A 145 13.82 -13.04 0.53
C PRO A 145 15.28 -12.98 0.95
N GLU A 146 16.20 -13.51 0.14
CA GLU A 146 17.63 -13.47 0.45
C GLU A 146 18.20 -12.06 0.43
N ARG A 147 17.80 -11.22 -0.53
CA ARG A 147 18.20 -9.80 -0.57
C ARG A 147 17.69 -9.02 0.65
N LEU A 148 16.45 -9.27 1.08
CA LEU A 148 15.89 -8.66 2.29
C LEU A 148 16.63 -9.07 3.57
N ARG A 149 17.07 -10.33 3.68
CA ARG A 149 17.93 -10.76 4.80
C ARG A 149 19.28 -10.04 4.79
N ARG A 150 19.89 -9.85 3.63
CA ARG A 150 21.15 -9.09 3.50
C ARG A 150 20.98 -7.63 3.88
N LEU A 151 19.92 -6.98 3.39
CA LEU A 151 19.56 -5.62 3.78
C LEU A 151 19.39 -5.51 5.30
N THR A 152 18.71 -6.47 5.93
CA THR A 152 18.56 -6.54 7.39
C THR A 152 19.92 -6.62 8.10
N ALA A 153 20.84 -7.45 7.61
CA ALA A 153 22.18 -7.58 8.17
C ALA A 153 23.03 -6.30 8.03
N LEU A 154 22.72 -5.44 7.05
CA LEU A 154 23.41 -4.17 6.82
C LEU A 154 22.85 -3.01 7.64
N LEU A 155 21.68 -3.16 8.29
CA LEU A 155 21.02 -2.09 9.04
C LEU A 155 21.90 -1.46 10.13
N GLY A 156 22.76 -2.26 10.77
CA GLY A 156 23.72 -1.76 11.76
C GLY A 156 24.81 -0.85 11.19
N ARG A 157 25.11 -0.94 9.89
CA ARG A 157 26.01 -0.01 9.17
C ARG A 157 25.24 1.18 8.63
N VAL A 158 24.01 0.95 8.16
CA VAL A 158 23.09 1.99 7.68
C VAL A 158 22.78 3.01 8.79
N SER A 159 22.73 2.60 10.06
CA SER A 159 22.51 3.51 11.20
C SER A 159 23.55 4.63 11.32
N GLY A 160 24.75 4.45 10.75
CA GLY A 160 25.79 5.48 10.69
C GLY A 160 25.53 6.59 9.68
N ASP A 161 24.53 6.44 8.80
CA ASP A 161 24.09 7.44 7.82
C ASP A 161 22.57 7.69 7.96
N PRO A 162 22.16 8.78 8.61
CA PRO A 162 20.74 9.11 8.82
C PRO A 162 19.94 9.25 7.52
N THR A 163 20.57 9.73 6.43
CA THR A 163 19.89 9.91 5.15
C THR A 163 19.63 8.56 4.49
N LEU A 164 20.63 7.67 4.51
CA LEU A 164 20.47 6.30 4.03
C LEU A 164 19.44 5.53 4.88
N ALA A 165 19.47 5.70 6.21
CA ALA A 165 18.52 5.06 7.12
C ALA A 165 17.07 5.46 6.82
N ALA A 166 16.82 6.76 6.58
CA ALA A 166 15.52 7.26 6.18
C ALA A 166 15.07 6.66 4.83
N HIS A 167 15.96 6.69 3.83
CA HIS A 167 15.68 6.13 2.50
C HIS A 167 15.34 4.64 2.56
N VAL A 168 16.15 3.83 3.27
CA VAL A 168 15.91 2.39 3.43
C VAL A 168 14.58 2.12 4.10
N ARG A 169 14.27 2.85 5.19
CA ARG A 169 12.96 2.75 5.87
C ARG A 169 11.81 3.03 4.90
N ASP A 170 11.89 4.12 4.15
CA ASP A 170 10.80 4.59 3.29
C ASP A 170 10.56 3.63 2.12
N GLU A 171 11.61 3.11 1.51
CA GLU A 171 11.53 2.12 0.43
C GLU A 171 10.95 0.79 0.91
N LEU A 172 11.40 0.28 2.06
CA LEU A 172 10.86 -0.94 2.65
C LEU A 172 9.39 -0.78 3.06
N ARG A 173 9.04 0.36 3.67
CA ARG A 173 7.65 0.71 4.02
C ARG A 173 6.76 0.75 2.78
N ARG A 174 7.23 1.38 1.70
CA ARG A 174 6.52 1.49 0.42
C ARG A 174 6.22 0.10 -0.17
N MET A 175 7.21 -0.78 -0.20
CA MET A 175 7.08 -2.14 -0.74
C MET A 175 6.16 -3.03 0.11
N ALA A 176 6.34 -3.03 1.44
CA ALA A 176 5.50 -3.81 2.35
C ALA A 176 4.01 -3.44 2.24
N ARG A 177 3.71 -2.13 2.17
CA ARG A 177 2.32 -1.67 2.00
C ARG A 177 1.75 -1.99 0.62
N ARG A 178 2.57 -2.02 -0.43
CA ARG A 178 2.14 -2.49 -1.75
C ARG A 178 1.81 -3.98 -1.73
N CYS A 179 2.60 -4.78 -1.01
CA CYS A 179 2.34 -6.21 -0.79
C CYS A 179 0.98 -6.42 -0.11
N ALA A 180 0.75 -5.77 1.05
CA ALA A 180 -0.52 -5.85 1.78
C ALA A 180 -1.75 -5.50 0.91
N ARG A 181 -1.66 -4.41 0.12
CA ARG A 181 -2.73 -4.02 -0.82
C ARG A 181 -2.99 -5.07 -1.89
N ALA A 182 -1.93 -5.67 -2.43
CA ALA A 182 -2.04 -6.67 -3.49
C ALA A 182 -2.59 -8.01 -2.98
N LEU A 183 -2.30 -8.36 -1.73
CA LEU A 183 -2.88 -9.52 -1.04
C LEU A 183 -4.36 -9.32 -0.68
N GLY A 184 -4.91 -8.12 -0.87
CA GLY A 184 -6.29 -7.83 -0.49
C GLY A 184 -6.50 -7.88 1.02
N GLU A 185 -5.44 -7.72 1.83
CA GLU A 185 -5.52 -7.45 3.26
C GLU A 185 -6.13 -6.05 3.45
N ALA A 186 -7.44 -5.94 3.17
CA ALA A 186 -8.28 -4.88 3.69
C ALA A 186 -8.68 -5.34 5.09
N GLU A 187 -7.78 -5.08 6.02
CA GLU A 187 -8.01 -5.23 7.44
C GLU A 187 -9.42 -4.75 7.83
N THR A 188 -10.11 -5.55 8.64
CA THR A 188 -11.48 -5.24 9.04
C THR A 188 -11.51 -3.97 9.89
N MET A 189 -12.07 -2.90 9.32
CA MET A 189 -12.19 -1.62 10.02
C MET A 189 -13.33 -1.64 11.05
N VAL A 190 -13.00 -1.30 12.30
CA VAL A 190 -13.97 -1.14 13.38
C VAL A 190 -14.31 0.34 13.55
N ARG A 191 -15.59 0.66 13.76
CA ARG A 191 -16.00 2.05 14.01
C ARG A 191 -15.56 2.48 15.41
N VAL A 192 -14.79 3.56 15.49
CA VAL A 192 -14.50 4.22 16.77
C VAL A 192 -15.64 5.19 17.08
N SER A 193 -16.16 5.13 18.30
CA SER A 193 -17.11 6.12 18.80
C SER A 193 -16.40 7.44 19.08
N GLY A 194 -16.95 8.56 18.60
CA GLY A 194 -16.37 9.89 18.79
C GLY A 194 -16.18 10.65 17.48
N ARG A 195 -15.74 11.90 17.60
CA ARG A 195 -15.44 12.77 16.45
C ARG A 195 -13.94 12.92 16.29
N CYS A 196 -13.50 13.05 15.05
CA CYS A 196 -12.10 13.36 14.77
C CYS A 196 -11.75 14.76 15.32
N PRO A 197 -10.68 14.93 16.10
CA PRO A 197 -10.34 16.23 16.70
C PRO A 197 -9.89 17.30 15.68
N TRP A 198 -9.64 16.93 14.43
CA TRP A 198 -9.23 17.88 13.38
C TRP A 198 -10.35 18.30 12.43
N CYS A 199 -11.23 17.38 12.03
CA CYS A 199 -12.29 17.68 11.08
C CYS A 199 -13.70 17.53 11.66
N ASP A 200 -13.80 17.28 12.97
CA ASP A 200 -15.04 17.13 13.75
C ASP A 200 -16.04 16.09 13.18
N SER A 201 -15.55 15.17 12.34
CA SER A 201 -16.39 14.19 11.62
C SER A 201 -16.40 12.84 12.34
N VAL A 202 -17.53 12.11 12.26
CA VAL A 202 -17.68 10.76 12.82
C VAL A 202 -17.10 9.68 11.89
N SER A 203 -15.83 9.86 11.53
CA SER A 203 -15.11 9.11 10.50
C SER A 203 -13.90 8.36 11.04
N LEU A 204 -13.75 8.24 12.36
CA LEU A 204 -12.67 7.46 12.95
C LEU A 204 -12.92 5.95 12.75
N ARG A 205 -11.87 5.25 12.31
CA ARG A 205 -11.85 3.80 12.11
C ARG A 205 -10.62 3.22 12.78
N ALA A 206 -10.84 2.16 13.55
CA ALA A 206 -9.83 1.31 14.13
C ALA A 206 -9.46 0.21 13.14
N PHE A 207 -8.17 -0.06 13.08
CA PHE A 207 -7.51 -1.09 12.30
C PHE A 207 -6.84 -2.00 13.35
N PRO A 208 -7.48 -3.13 13.74
CA PRO A 208 -6.99 -4.06 14.77
C PRO A 208 -5.66 -4.77 14.52
N GLU A 209 -5.45 -5.31 13.31
CA GLU A 209 -4.22 -5.97 12.86
C GLU A 209 -3.04 -4.98 12.77
N SER A 210 -3.27 -3.77 12.24
CA SER A 210 -2.28 -2.69 12.16
C SER A 210 -2.10 -1.92 13.46
N ARG A 211 -2.94 -2.18 14.48
CA ARG A 211 -3.03 -1.42 15.74
C ARG A 211 -3.02 0.10 15.51
N ALA A 212 -3.90 0.56 14.63
CA ALA A 212 -3.96 1.95 14.20
C ALA A 212 -5.39 2.51 14.24
N VAL A 213 -5.55 3.79 14.56
CA VAL A 213 -6.80 4.53 14.32
C VAL A 213 -6.57 5.59 13.23
N VAL A 214 -7.52 5.73 12.31
CA VAL A 214 -7.44 6.69 11.19
C VAL A 214 -8.78 7.38 10.97
N CYS A 215 -8.74 8.67 10.62
CA CYS A 215 -9.91 9.38 10.12
C CYS A 215 -10.07 9.12 8.60
N VAL A 216 -11.16 8.47 8.19
CA VAL A 216 -11.42 8.12 6.78
C VAL A 216 -12.05 9.27 5.96
N ASN A 217 -12.26 10.45 6.55
CA ASN A 217 -12.77 11.61 5.81
C ASN A 217 -11.67 12.11 4.84
N PRO A 218 -11.92 12.12 3.51
CA PRO A 218 -10.91 12.51 2.53
C PRO A 218 -10.46 13.97 2.65
N GLY A 219 -11.27 14.84 3.26
CA GLY A 219 -10.92 16.24 3.52
C GLY A 219 -10.16 16.47 4.84
N CYS A 220 -10.00 15.45 5.69
CA CYS A 220 -9.35 15.63 7.00
C CYS A 220 -7.85 15.85 6.85
N ARG A 221 -7.32 16.88 7.51
CA ARG A 221 -5.89 17.23 7.59
C ARG A 221 -5.56 17.61 9.03
N CYS A 222 -4.47 17.08 9.57
CA CYS A 222 -4.05 17.38 10.94
C CYS A 222 -3.05 18.55 10.99
N GLY A 223 -2.87 19.10 12.19
CA GLY A 223 -1.85 20.12 12.47
C GLY A 223 -0.53 19.57 13.02
N VAL A 224 -0.33 18.25 13.00
CA VAL A 224 0.87 17.62 13.57
C VAL A 224 2.08 17.90 12.68
N PRO A 225 3.15 18.54 13.19
CA PRO A 225 4.40 18.70 12.47
C PRO A 225 4.93 17.29 12.14
N ASP A 226 5.34 17.06 10.88
CA ASP A 226 5.83 15.76 10.37
C ASP A 226 4.76 14.72 10.03
N CYS A 227 3.47 15.09 10.04
CA CYS A 227 2.45 14.24 9.42
C CYS A 227 2.31 14.56 7.93
N ASP A 228 2.35 13.53 7.08
CA ASP A 228 2.25 13.68 5.61
C ASP A 228 0.84 14.00 5.10
N CYS A 229 -0.19 13.93 5.96
CA CYS A 229 -1.56 14.14 5.50
C CYS A 229 -1.84 15.53 4.89
N PRO A 230 -1.24 16.65 5.34
CA PRO A 230 -1.40 17.97 4.71
C PRO A 230 -0.80 18.06 3.30
N THR A 231 0.28 17.34 3.04
CA THR A 231 1.07 17.46 1.81
C THR A 231 0.75 16.40 0.78
N ASP A 232 0.20 15.24 1.19
CA ASP A 232 -0.16 14.16 0.29
C ASP A 232 -1.64 13.72 0.47
N PRO A 233 -2.50 13.89 -0.54
CA PRO A 233 -3.91 13.51 -0.48
C PRO A 233 -4.16 12.00 -0.34
N ALA A 234 -3.15 11.14 -0.57
CA ALA A 234 -3.21 9.71 -0.29
C ALA A 234 -2.96 9.37 1.19
N PHE A 235 -2.42 10.30 1.99
CA PHE A 235 -2.05 10.06 3.38
C PHE A 235 -3.11 10.61 4.34
N ARG A 236 -3.31 9.87 5.43
CA ARG A 236 -4.16 10.27 6.56
C ARG A 236 -3.31 10.20 7.80
N HIS A 237 -3.60 11.06 8.77
CA HIS A 237 -2.98 10.95 10.07
C HIS A 237 -3.37 9.62 10.71
N VAL A 238 -2.38 8.96 11.31
CA VAL A 238 -2.52 7.68 11.97
C VAL A 238 -2.21 7.88 13.45
N TRP A 239 -3.14 7.45 14.31
CA TRP A 239 -2.88 7.34 15.73
C TRP A 239 -2.44 5.91 16.03
N GLU A 240 -1.16 5.77 16.37
CA GLU A 240 -0.56 4.55 16.90
C GLU A 240 -1.02 4.31 18.35
N GLU A 241 -0.80 3.10 18.88
CA GLU A 241 -1.34 2.63 20.16
C GLU A 241 -1.03 3.54 21.37
N ASP A 242 0.15 4.15 21.40
CA ASP A 242 0.57 5.08 22.44
C ASP A 242 -0.22 6.40 22.43
N ALA A 243 -0.76 6.79 21.28
CA ALA A 243 -1.53 8.02 21.09
C ALA A 243 -3.05 7.85 21.33
N TRP A 244 -3.53 6.64 21.67
CA TRP A 244 -4.96 6.38 21.79
C TRP A 244 -5.59 7.01 23.03
N GLN A 245 -4.85 7.16 24.12
CA GLN A 245 -5.35 7.84 25.32
C GLN A 245 -5.62 9.31 25.05
N ASP A 246 -4.70 9.96 24.34
CA ASP A 246 -4.84 11.36 23.93
C ASP A 246 -5.98 11.54 22.91
N LEU A 247 -6.08 10.62 21.94
CA LEU A 247 -7.20 10.59 21.00
C LEU A 247 -8.54 10.44 21.73
N ALA A 248 -8.61 9.54 22.71
CA ALA A 248 -9.84 9.30 23.46
C ALA A 248 -10.28 10.53 24.28
N GLY A 249 -9.32 11.23 24.88
CA GLY A 249 -9.56 12.50 25.56
C GLY A 249 -10.07 13.58 24.62
N ALA A 250 -9.57 13.61 23.38
CA ALA A 250 -9.92 14.63 22.39
C ALA A 250 -11.21 14.31 21.58
N ALA A 251 -11.59 13.04 21.45
CA ALA A 251 -12.67 12.59 20.55
C ALA A 251 -14.02 12.34 21.25
N GLU A 252 -14.15 12.65 22.55
CA GLU A 252 -15.33 12.33 23.39
C GLU A 252 -15.67 10.82 23.40
N GLY A 253 -14.69 9.96 23.13
CA GLY A 253 -14.82 8.50 23.10
C GLY A 253 -13.70 7.86 23.94
N GLY A 254 -14.05 7.17 25.03
CA GLY A 254 -13.05 6.67 25.98
C GLY A 254 -12.08 5.62 25.40
N ALA A 255 -10.82 5.62 25.85
CA ALA A 255 -9.74 4.76 25.34
C ALA A 255 -10.06 3.26 25.51
N GLU A 256 -10.77 2.89 26.56
CA GLU A 256 -11.24 1.52 26.81
C GLU A 256 -12.19 1.02 25.71
N ARG A 257 -12.99 1.91 25.10
CA ARG A 257 -13.87 1.55 23.97
C ARG A 257 -13.11 1.40 22.66
N ILE A 258 -12.00 2.14 22.50
CA ILE A 258 -11.07 1.95 21.38
C ILE A 258 -10.39 0.59 21.53
N ALA A 259 -9.82 0.29 22.70
CA ALA A 259 -9.18 -0.98 23.00
C ALA A 259 -10.13 -2.18 22.84
N ALA A 260 -11.36 -2.10 23.38
CA ALA A 260 -12.36 -3.18 23.25
C ALA A 260 -12.75 -3.46 21.78
N GLY A 261 -12.89 -2.40 20.97
CA GLY A 261 -13.14 -2.55 19.53
C GLY A 261 -11.96 -3.16 18.76
N MET A 262 -10.73 -2.99 19.25
CA MET A 262 -9.53 -3.61 18.69
C MET A 262 -9.47 -5.11 19.02
N ASP A 263 -9.77 -5.51 20.26
CA ASP A 263 -9.71 -6.91 20.69
C ASP A 263 -10.81 -7.78 20.01
N GLU A 264 -12.00 -7.22 19.78
CA GLU A 264 -13.09 -7.91 19.08
C GLU A 264 -12.83 -8.16 17.58
N GLY A 265 -11.96 -7.36 16.97
CA GLY A 265 -11.55 -7.51 15.56
C GLY A 265 -10.48 -8.57 15.34
N VAL A 266 -9.62 -8.82 16.34
CA VAL A 266 -8.56 -9.84 16.31
C VAL A 266 -9.11 -11.25 16.59
N ALA A 267 -10.25 -11.36 17.26
CA ALA A 267 -10.84 -12.63 17.71
C ALA A 267 -11.75 -13.33 16.66
N ARG A 268 -11.83 -12.85 15.41
CA ARG A 268 -12.67 -13.44 14.34
C ARG A 268 -11.88 -14.15 13.26
#